data_AF-A0A2G2V7W1-F1
#
_entry.id   AF-A0A2G2V7W1-F1
#
_cell.length_a   1.000
_cell.length_b   1.000
_cell.length_c   1.000
_cell.angle_alpha   90.00
_cell.angle_beta   90.00
_cell.angle_gamma   90.00
#
_symmetry.space_group_name_H-M   'P 1'
#
loop_
_entity.id
_entity.type
_entity.pdbx_description
1 polymer ?
#
loop_
_entity_poly.entity_id
_entity_poly.type
_entity_poly.pdbx_seq_one_letter_code
_entity_poly.pdbx_strand_id
1 'polypeptide(L)'
;MDVPYPLSTSDDCGNPNYKVYCNNDTLEFLSSVGFYYKILSINPYTSRFIISPPFIQKDSCQSCDLSLGGFKIDENSPFNVSSRNMIMLFNCSENIFLFPLNCSSSSPCRRFEEANQGRNCKNTLCCSYLKDASITSHRIRIRDGGCTAYISLVDFKTEESINAWRYGIELQWIPPN
;
A
#
# COMPACT_ATOMS: atom_id res chain seq x y z
N MET A 1 4.72 -19.59 -6.70
CA MET A 1 3.65 -18.75 -7.27
C MET A 1 4.00 -18.56 -8.72
N ASP A 2 3.09 -18.87 -9.64
CA ASP A 2 3.37 -18.72 -11.06
C ASP A 2 3.24 -17.25 -11.47
N VAL A 3 4.11 -16.81 -12.39
CA VAL A 3 4.14 -15.43 -12.88
C VAL A 3 3.44 -15.40 -14.26
N PRO A 4 2.20 -14.91 -14.36
CA PRO A 4 1.47 -14.88 -15.62
C PRO A 4 1.94 -13.71 -16.49
N TYR A 5 1.90 -13.91 -17.81
CA TYR A 5 2.03 -12.81 -18.76
C TYR A 5 0.98 -11.71 -18.46
N PRO A 6 1.35 -10.40 -18.51
CA PRO A 6 2.60 -9.83 -19.00
C PRO A 6 3.75 -9.75 -17.99
N LEU A 7 3.52 -10.12 -16.72
CA LEU A 7 4.52 -9.95 -15.66
C LEU A 7 5.81 -10.70 -16.03
N SER A 8 6.94 -10.10 -15.67
CA SER A 8 8.26 -10.52 -16.09
C SER A 8 9.21 -10.58 -14.90
N THR A 9 9.93 -11.68 -14.73
CA THR A 9 11.00 -11.83 -13.70
C THR A 9 12.40 -11.62 -14.26
N SER A 10 12.55 -11.60 -15.58
CA SER A 10 13.82 -11.48 -16.28
C SER A 10 13.57 -10.97 -17.70
N ASP A 11 14.60 -10.41 -18.34
CA ASP A 11 14.45 -9.77 -19.65
C ASP A 11 14.08 -10.75 -20.78
N ASP A 12 14.29 -12.06 -20.55
CA ASP A 12 13.95 -13.17 -21.43
C ASP A 12 12.60 -13.85 -21.11
N CYS A 13 11.89 -13.40 -20.06
CA CYS A 13 10.62 -13.98 -19.62
C CYS A 13 9.56 -12.88 -19.44
N GLY A 14 8.43 -12.96 -20.16
CA GLY A 14 7.35 -11.97 -20.06
C GLY A 14 7.63 -10.66 -20.80
N ASN A 15 7.00 -9.57 -20.39
CA ASN A 15 7.23 -8.23 -20.97
C ASN A 15 8.11 -7.38 -20.02
N PRO A 16 9.28 -6.88 -20.46
CA PRO A 16 10.20 -6.12 -19.61
C PRO A 16 9.60 -4.87 -18.93
N ASN A 17 8.53 -4.29 -19.50
CA ASN A 17 7.84 -3.15 -18.89
C ASN A 17 7.00 -3.54 -17.65
N TYR A 18 6.77 -4.83 -17.42
CA TYR A 18 5.93 -5.37 -16.35
C TYR A 18 6.78 -6.14 -15.33
N LYS A 19 7.91 -5.55 -14.96
CA LYS A 19 8.92 -6.19 -14.15
C LYS A 19 8.46 -6.43 -12.71
N VAL A 20 8.62 -7.66 -12.27
CA VAL A 20 8.56 -8.12 -10.88
C VAL A 20 9.87 -8.84 -10.57
N TYR A 21 10.21 -8.97 -9.30
CA TYR A 21 11.48 -9.55 -8.87
C TYR A 21 11.23 -10.87 -8.17
N CYS A 22 12.07 -11.87 -8.43
CA CYS A 22 12.05 -13.12 -7.68
C CYS A 22 13.31 -13.18 -6.81
N ASN A 23 13.14 -13.27 -5.50
CA ASN A 23 14.21 -13.31 -4.51
C ASN A 23 13.96 -14.48 -3.55
N ASN A 24 14.80 -15.52 -3.59
CA ASN A 24 14.69 -16.72 -2.76
C ASN A 24 13.26 -17.27 -2.69
N ASP A 25 12.68 -17.59 -3.85
CA ASP A 25 11.30 -18.09 -4.03
C ASP A 25 10.18 -17.14 -3.58
N THR A 26 10.52 -15.90 -3.22
CA THR A 26 9.57 -14.84 -2.90
C THR A 26 9.48 -13.86 -4.06
N LEU A 27 8.27 -13.68 -4.57
CA LEU A 27 8.00 -12.68 -5.60
C LEU A 27 7.81 -11.31 -4.94
N GLU A 28 8.43 -10.28 -5.51
CA GLU A 28 8.53 -8.94 -4.95
C GLU A 28 8.26 -7.88 -6.04
N PHE A 29 7.73 -6.74 -5.62
CA PHE A 29 7.55 -5.56 -6.44
C PHE A 29 8.50 -4.47 -5.94
N LEU A 30 9.32 -3.92 -6.83
CA LEU A 30 10.22 -2.82 -6.51
C LEU A 30 9.49 -1.49 -6.71
N SER A 31 9.29 -0.76 -5.60
CA SER A 31 8.84 0.62 -5.66
C SER A 31 9.91 1.52 -6.28
N SER A 32 9.50 2.58 -6.97
CA SER A 32 10.44 3.52 -7.63
C SER A 32 11.32 4.32 -6.67
N VAL A 33 11.07 4.22 -5.35
CA VAL A 33 11.95 4.75 -4.29
C VAL A 33 12.96 3.72 -3.76
N GLY A 34 12.98 2.50 -4.29
CA GLY A 34 13.97 1.47 -3.95
C GLY A 34 13.54 0.49 -2.85
N PHE A 35 12.27 0.44 -2.46
CA PHE A 35 11.75 -0.51 -1.48
C PHE A 35 11.10 -1.73 -2.14
N TYR A 36 11.43 -2.93 -1.67
CA TYR A 36 10.85 -4.19 -2.14
C TYR A 36 9.64 -4.58 -1.30
N TYR A 37 8.50 -4.80 -1.96
CA TYR A 37 7.28 -5.27 -1.33
C TYR A 37 6.97 -6.68 -1.80
N LYS A 38 6.68 -7.59 -0.87
CA LYS A 38 6.32 -8.97 -1.22
C LYS A 38 4.98 -8.99 -1.96
N ILE A 39 4.92 -9.68 -3.10
CA ILE A 39 3.67 -9.98 -3.79
C ILE A 39 2.97 -11.13 -3.04
N LEU A 40 1.75 -10.85 -2.58
CA LEU A 40 0.91 -11.77 -1.82
C LEU A 40 0.01 -12.61 -2.71
N SER A 41 -0.49 -12.03 -3.81
CA SER A 41 -1.34 -12.73 -4.77
C SER A 41 -1.34 -12.03 -6.13
N ILE A 42 -1.58 -12.79 -7.19
CA ILE A 42 -1.74 -12.28 -8.57
C ILE A 42 -3.06 -12.81 -9.13
N ASN A 43 -3.83 -11.94 -9.76
CA ASN A 43 -5.04 -12.27 -10.49
C ASN A 43 -4.93 -11.76 -11.94
N PRO A 44 -4.49 -12.61 -12.89
CA PRO A 44 -4.31 -12.21 -14.28
C PRO A 44 -5.62 -11.84 -14.98
N TYR A 45 -6.75 -12.47 -14.61
CA TYR A 45 -8.07 -12.19 -15.20
C TYR A 45 -8.54 -10.75 -15.00
N THR A 46 -8.10 -10.13 -13.90
CA THR A 46 -8.44 -8.74 -13.56
C THR A 46 -7.28 -7.78 -13.75
N SER A 47 -6.13 -8.28 -14.24
CA SER A 47 -4.87 -7.54 -14.34
C SER A 47 -4.48 -6.84 -13.03
N ARG A 48 -4.57 -7.57 -11.91
CA ARG A 48 -4.31 -7.06 -10.55
C ARG A 48 -3.44 -7.98 -9.74
N PHE A 49 -2.62 -7.41 -8.87
CA PHE A 49 -1.88 -8.16 -7.85
C PHE A 49 -1.87 -7.37 -6.54
N ILE A 50 -1.69 -8.08 -5.43
CA ILE A 50 -1.65 -7.48 -4.10
C ILE A 50 -0.24 -7.61 -3.56
N ILE A 51 0.35 -6.51 -3.12
CA ILE A 51 1.62 -6.49 -2.40
C ILE A 51 1.38 -6.30 -0.90
N SER A 52 2.31 -6.75 -0.07
CA SER A 52 2.28 -6.55 1.36
C SER A 52 2.31 -5.05 1.68
N PRO A 53 1.58 -4.56 2.70
CA PRO A 53 1.83 -3.23 3.21
C PRO A 53 3.20 -3.19 3.93
N PRO A 54 3.80 -2.00 4.13
CA PRO A 54 4.97 -1.90 4.99
C PRO A 54 4.60 -2.28 6.42
N PHE A 55 5.53 -2.85 7.17
CA PHE A 55 5.33 -3.09 8.59
C PHE A 55 5.56 -1.80 9.37
N ILE A 56 4.77 -1.60 10.43
CA ILE A 56 5.03 -0.57 11.43
C ILE A 56 6.09 -1.11 12.38
N GLN A 57 7.15 -0.33 12.58
CA GLN A 57 8.28 -0.72 13.41
C GLN A 57 7.85 -1.00 14.85
N LYS A 58 8.53 -1.96 15.49
CA LYS A 58 8.30 -2.26 16.90
C LYS A 58 8.70 -1.05 17.73
N ASP A 59 7.89 -0.71 18.73
CA ASP A 59 8.13 0.38 19.68
C ASP A 59 8.08 1.80 19.09
N SER A 60 7.70 1.97 17.83
CA SER A 60 7.44 3.28 17.21
C SER A 60 6.21 3.25 16.28
N CYS A 61 5.62 4.42 16.02
CA CYS A 61 4.57 4.56 14.99
C CYS A 61 5.18 5.04 13.67
N GLN A 62 6.15 4.28 13.15
CA GLN A 62 6.83 4.57 11.89
C GLN A 62 6.80 3.35 10.99
N SER A 63 6.47 3.53 9.72
CA SER A 63 6.59 2.44 8.76
C SER A 63 8.05 2.24 8.35
N CYS A 64 8.40 1.04 7.91
CA CYS A 64 9.77 0.70 7.52
C CYS A 64 10.28 1.42 6.27
N ASP A 65 9.37 1.95 5.45
CA ASP A 65 9.64 2.70 4.22
C ASP A 65 9.57 4.23 4.41
N LEU A 66 9.46 4.71 5.66
CA LEU A 66 9.37 6.15 5.96
C LEU A 66 10.55 6.94 5.43
N SER A 67 11.78 6.41 5.57
CA SER A 67 13.00 7.07 5.08
C SER A 67 13.02 7.27 3.56
N LEU A 68 12.19 6.52 2.83
CA LEU A 68 12.03 6.58 1.38
C LEU A 68 10.80 7.40 0.95
N GLY A 69 10.02 7.92 1.91
CA GLY A 69 8.85 8.75 1.67
C GLY A 69 7.57 7.97 1.34
N GLY A 70 7.55 6.67 1.59
CA GLY A 70 6.41 5.79 1.33
C GLY A 70 6.48 5.05 0.01
N PHE A 71 5.35 4.45 -0.37
CA PHE A 71 5.22 3.73 -1.63
C PHE A 71 5.11 4.67 -2.84
N LYS A 72 5.88 4.38 -3.89
CA LYS A 72 5.83 5.08 -5.18
C LYS A 72 5.97 4.12 -6.37
N ILE A 73 5.26 4.40 -7.43
CA ILE A 73 5.33 3.76 -8.74
C ILE A 73 5.94 4.76 -9.73
N ASP A 74 6.68 4.30 -10.72
CA ASP A 74 7.09 5.14 -11.85
C ASP A 74 5.85 5.52 -12.69
N GLU A 75 5.66 6.81 -12.95
CA GLU A 75 4.52 7.34 -13.69
C GLU A 75 4.48 6.85 -15.15
N ASN A 76 5.61 6.37 -15.68
CA ASN A 76 5.67 5.76 -17.02
C ASN A 76 5.44 4.24 -17.01
N SER A 77 5.38 3.62 -15.82
CA SER A 77 5.15 2.18 -15.73
C SER A 77 3.69 1.84 -16.05
N PRO A 78 3.40 0.60 -16.47
CA PRO A 78 2.03 0.17 -16.75
C PRO A 78 1.19 -0.06 -15.47
N PHE A 79 1.74 0.22 -14.29
CA PHE A 79 1.13 -0.08 -12.99
C PHE A 79 0.48 1.14 -12.34
N ASN A 80 -0.62 0.92 -11.64
CA ASN A 80 -1.32 1.92 -10.84
C ASN A 80 -1.83 1.30 -9.53
N VAL A 81 -1.88 2.07 -8.45
CA VAL A 81 -2.61 1.70 -7.23
C VAL A 81 -4.09 1.71 -7.53
N SER A 82 -4.78 0.58 -7.32
CA SER A 82 -6.21 0.47 -7.60
C SER A 82 -7.06 1.32 -6.65
N SER A 83 -8.28 1.66 -7.03
CA SER A 83 -9.22 2.41 -6.18
C SER A 83 -9.82 1.58 -5.04
N ARG A 84 -9.47 0.29 -4.94
CA ARG A 84 -9.97 -0.64 -3.90
C ARG A 84 -9.14 -0.60 -2.62
N ASN A 85 -8.12 0.25 -2.59
CA ASN A 85 -7.22 0.42 -1.46
C ASN A 85 -7.78 1.44 -0.46
N MET A 86 -8.08 0.96 0.75
CA MET A 86 -8.36 1.80 1.90
C MET A 86 -7.04 2.08 2.63
N ILE A 87 -6.57 3.33 2.57
CA ILE A 87 -5.32 3.75 3.19
C ILE A 87 -5.61 4.36 4.56
N MET A 88 -4.88 3.91 5.58
CA MET A 88 -4.89 4.49 6.92
C MET A 88 -3.51 5.08 7.19
N LEU A 89 -3.49 6.35 7.58
CA LEU A 89 -2.30 7.12 7.92
C LEU A 89 -2.24 7.31 9.43
N PHE A 90 -1.05 7.22 10.01
CA PHE A 90 -0.84 7.29 11.46
C PHE A 90 0.27 8.26 11.83
N ASN A 91 0.22 8.73 13.10
CA ASN A 91 1.15 9.70 13.66
C ASN A 91 1.33 10.91 12.73
N CYS A 92 0.20 11.50 12.37
CA CYS A 92 0.12 12.66 11.50
C CYS A 92 0.32 13.97 12.26
N SER A 93 0.86 14.98 11.58
CA SER A 93 0.80 16.38 12.02
C SER A 93 -0.54 17.01 11.66
N GLU A 94 -0.88 18.12 12.30
CA GLU A 94 -2.13 18.88 12.04
C GLU A 94 -2.25 19.39 10.60
N ASN A 95 -1.13 19.45 9.85
CA ASN A 95 -1.15 19.79 8.42
C ASN A 95 -2.02 18.83 7.59
N ILE A 96 -2.31 17.63 8.11
CA ILE A 96 -3.17 16.66 7.43
C ILE A 96 -4.62 17.15 7.29
N PHE A 97 -5.07 18.09 8.15
CA PHE A 97 -6.42 18.67 8.07
C PHE A 97 -6.65 19.55 6.83
N LEU A 98 -5.58 19.91 6.12
CA LEU A 98 -5.66 20.60 4.82
C LEU A 98 -6.18 19.69 3.69
N PHE A 99 -6.28 18.39 3.94
CA PHE A 99 -6.76 17.40 2.99
C PHE A 99 -8.13 16.84 3.43
N PRO A 100 -9.03 16.49 2.48
CA PRO A 100 -10.36 15.97 2.79
C PRO A 100 -10.32 14.48 3.20
N LEU A 101 -9.60 14.17 4.27
CA LEU A 101 -9.45 12.80 4.79
C LEU A 101 -10.40 12.55 5.96
N ASN A 102 -10.74 11.29 6.20
CA ASN A 102 -11.53 10.90 7.37
C ASN A 102 -10.63 10.69 8.59
N CYS A 103 -10.53 11.72 9.44
CA CYS A 103 -9.80 11.69 10.72
C CYS A 103 -10.74 11.58 11.93
N SER A 104 -12.01 11.21 11.72
CA SER A 104 -13.00 11.12 12.81
C SER A 104 -12.66 10.00 13.79
N SER A 105 -13.31 10.01 14.97
CA SER A 105 -13.21 8.91 15.93
C SER A 105 -13.77 7.59 15.41
N SER A 106 -14.63 7.61 14.38
CA SER A 106 -15.17 6.42 13.70
C SER A 106 -14.33 5.96 12.51
N SER A 107 -13.23 6.64 12.21
CA SER A 107 -12.33 6.29 11.10
C SER A 107 -11.73 4.89 11.31
N PRO A 108 -11.59 4.07 10.25
CA PRO A 108 -10.95 2.75 10.33
C PRO A 108 -9.58 2.74 11.01
N CYS A 109 -8.80 3.83 10.92
CA CYS A 109 -7.51 3.93 11.59
C CYS A 109 -7.63 3.81 13.12
N ARG A 110 -8.71 4.32 13.73
CA ARG A 110 -8.98 4.18 15.18
C ARG A 110 -9.25 2.73 15.57
N ARG A 111 -9.91 1.97 14.70
CA ARG A 111 -10.12 0.52 14.92
C ARG A 111 -8.81 -0.26 14.81
N PHE A 112 -7.91 0.16 13.92
CA PHE A 112 -6.59 -0.44 13.80
C PHE A 112 -5.70 -0.21 15.02
N GLU A 113 -5.76 0.98 15.63
CA GLU A 113 -5.01 1.32 16.85
C GLU A 113 -5.34 0.39 18.04
N GLU A 114 -6.54 -0.17 18.09
CA GLU A 114 -6.96 -1.14 19.11
C GLU A 114 -6.42 -2.56 18.85
N ALA A 115 -5.94 -2.86 17.64
CA ALA A 115 -5.26 -4.12 17.34
C ALA A 115 -3.79 -4.10 17.79
N ASN A 116 -3.22 -5.28 18.09
CA ASN A 116 -1.84 -5.42 18.55
C ASN A 116 -0.81 -4.74 17.62
N GLN A 117 -1.07 -4.72 16.30
CA GLN A 117 -0.17 -4.12 15.30
C GLN A 117 -0.24 -2.58 15.27
N GLY A 118 -1.38 -1.99 15.65
CA GLY A 118 -1.59 -0.54 15.64
C GLY A 118 -1.37 0.12 17.00
N ARG A 119 -1.15 -0.64 18.07
CA ARG A 119 -1.06 -0.14 19.45
C ARG A 119 -0.01 0.96 19.63
N ASN A 120 1.11 0.88 18.90
CA ASN A 120 2.18 1.88 18.96
C ASN A 120 1.76 3.25 18.40
N CYS A 121 0.72 3.27 17.58
CA CYS A 121 0.15 4.48 16.98
C CYS A 121 -1.02 5.06 17.78
N LYS A 122 -1.43 4.42 18.88
CA LYS A 122 -2.56 4.85 19.70
C LYS A 122 -2.36 6.26 20.24
N ASN A 123 -3.45 7.00 20.36
CA ASN A 123 -3.49 8.39 20.84
C ASN A 123 -2.72 9.39 19.95
N THR A 124 -2.34 9.02 18.73
CA THR A 124 -1.81 9.97 17.74
C THR A 124 -2.92 10.43 16.79
N LEU A 125 -2.66 11.46 15.99
CA LEU A 125 -3.58 11.83 14.91
C LEU A 125 -3.49 10.77 13.81
N CYS A 126 -4.64 10.15 13.51
CA CYS A 126 -4.77 9.20 12.42
C CYS A 126 -5.90 9.65 11.49
N CYS A 127 -5.72 9.35 10.21
CA CYS A 127 -6.70 9.65 9.17
C CYS A 127 -6.79 8.48 8.22
N SER A 128 -7.86 8.40 7.45
CA SER A 128 -8.01 7.37 6.45
C SER A 128 -8.74 7.88 5.23
N TYR A 129 -8.47 7.26 4.08
CA TYR A 129 -9.11 7.61 2.83
C TYR A 129 -9.15 6.40 1.90
N LEU A 130 -10.21 6.34 1.08
CA LEU A 130 -10.26 5.42 -0.03
C LEU A 130 -9.42 6.00 -1.17
N LYS A 131 -8.60 5.16 -1.79
CA LYS A 131 -7.77 5.58 -2.91
C LYS A 131 -8.65 5.98 -4.09
N ASP A 132 -8.55 7.23 -4.52
CA ASP A 132 -9.11 7.67 -5.80
C ASP A 132 -8.16 7.29 -6.95
N ALA A 133 -8.72 6.86 -8.07
CA ALA A 133 -8.01 6.48 -9.29
C ALA A 133 -7.29 7.67 -9.96
N SER A 134 -7.64 8.92 -9.66
CA SER A 134 -7.16 10.10 -10.40
C SER A 134 -5.98 10.87 -9.76
N ILE A 135 -6.02 11.21 -8.47
CA ILE A 135 -5.11 12.24 -7.91
C ILE A 135 -3.75 11.70 -7.41
N THR A 136 -3.68 10.41 -7.04
CA THR A 136 -2.46 9.81 -6.42
C THR A 136 -2.16 8.40 -6.88
N SER A 137 -2.62 7.98 -8.06
CA SER A 137 -2.57 6.57 -8.51
C SER A 137 -1.18 5.93 -8.42
N HIS A 138 -0.11 6.72 -8.45
CA HIS A 138 1.27 6.23 -8.39
C HIS A 138 1.94 6.34 -7.01
N ARG A 139 1.27 6.77 -5.94
CA ARG A 139 1.94 6.89 -4.62
C ARG A 139 1.04 6.84 -3.40
N ILE A 140 1.62 6.37 -2.29
CA ILE A 140 1.14 6.55 -0.92
C ILE A 140 2.24 7.30 -0.18
N ARG A 141 1.96 8.53 0.24
CA ARG A 141 2.99 9.44 0.76
C ARG A 141 2.99 9.47 2.28
N ILE A 142 4.17 9.31 2.85
CA ILE A 142 4.49 9.56 4.25
C ILE A 142 5.79 10.36 4.34
N ARG A 143 6.00 11.08 5.45
CA ARG A 143 7.22 11.87 5.72
C ARG A 143 7.17 12.44 7.13
N ASP A 144 8.32 12.79 7.66
CA ASP A 144 8.40 13.65 8.84
C ASP A 144 7.72 15.00 8.58
N GLY A 145 6.97 15.49 9.58
CA GLY A 145 6.08 16.65 9.44
C GLY A 145 4.79 16.40 8.67
N GLY A 146 4.59 15.21 8.10
CA GLY A 146 3.33 14.69 7.56
C GLY A 146 2.76 13.61 8.47
N CYS A 147 2.56 12.41 7.93
CA CYS A 147 2.31 11.18 8.69
C CYS A 147 3.53 10.28 8.57
N THR A 148 3.88 9.55 9.63
CA THR A 148 5.11 8.75 9.68
C THR A 148 4.89 7.26 9.43
N ALA A 149 3.63 6.82 9.36
CA ALA A 149 3.29 5.44 9.04
C ALA A 149 1.99 5.38 8.24
N TYR A 150 1.83 4.30 7.48
CA TYR A 150 0.56 3.95 6.87
C TYR A 150 0.37 2.44 6.83
N ILE A 151 -0.88 2.01 6.66
CA ILE A 151 -1.22 0.65 6.26
C ILE A 151 -2.34 0.71 5.21
N SER A 152 -2.43 -0.33 4.40
CA SER A 152 -3.42 -0.44 3.33
C SER A 152 -4.24 -1.71 3.48
N LEU A 153 -5.54 -1.60 3.21
CA LEU A 153 -6.47 -2.71 3.13
C LEU A 153 -7.10 -2.76 1.73
N VAL A 154 -7.29 -3.96 1.21
CA VAL A 154 -7.98 -4.19 -0.07
C VAL A 154 -9.45 -4.56 0.22
N ASP A 155 -10.39 -3.95 -0.50
CA ASP A 155 -11.84 -4.21 -0.38
C ASP A 155 -12.40 -3.99 1.04
N PHE A 156 -11.92 -2.96 1.74
CA PHE A 156 -12.38 -2.67 3.09
C PHE A 156 -13.90 -2.47 3.15
N LYS A 157 -14.56 -3.17 4.09
CA LYS A 157 -15.96 -2.94 4.43
C LYS A 157 -16.10 -2.54 5.89
N THR A 158 -16.88 -1.50 6.14
CA THR A 158 -17.05 -0.92 7.48
C THR A 158 -17.54 -1.93 8.52
N GLU A 159 -18.44 -2.84 8.15
CA GLU A 159 -19.03 -3.82 9.07
C GLU A 159 -18.12 -5.03 9.38
N GLU A 160 -17.01 -5.20 8.65
CA GLU A 160 -16.14 -6.36 8.84
C GLU A 160 -15.28 -6.22 10.11
N SER A 161 -15.12 -7.32 10.84
CA SER A 161 -14.21 -7.40 11.99
C SER A 161 -12.74 -7.25 11.54
N ILE A 162 -11.88 -6.74 12.42
CA ILE A 162 -10.46 -6.52 12.11
C ILE A 162 -9.71 -7.78 11.68
N ASN A 163 -10.15 -8.95 12.15
CA ASN A 163 -9.58 -10.25 11.78
C ASN A 163 -9.92 -10.68 10.35
N ALA A 164 -10.97 -10.10 9.76
CA ALA A 164 -11.36 -10.35 8.37
C ALA A 164 -10.70 -9.37 7.39
N TRP A 165 -9.97 -8.36 7.89
CA TRP A 165 -9.35 -7.35 7.04
C TRP A 165 -8.24 -7.94 6.16
N ARG A 166 -8.24 -7.51 4.90
CA ARG A 166 -7.29 -7.97 3.89
C ARG A 166 -6.16 -6.95 3.75
N TYR A 167 -5.12 -7.12 4.56
CA TYR A 167 -3.93 -6.28 4.52
C TYR A 167 -3.18 -6.42 3.20
N GLY A 168 -2.98 -5.30 2.50
CA GLY A 168 -2.36 -5.29 1.19
C GLY A 168 -2.53 -3.98 0.46
N ILE A 169 -1.63 -3.74 -0.50
CA ILE A 169 -1.78 -2.69 -1.50
C ILE A 169 -2.08 -3.40 -2.82
N GLU A 170 -3.27 -3.23 -3.36
CA GLU A 170 -3.64 -3.75 -4.67
C GLU A 170 -3.13 -2.81 -5.77
N LEU A 171 -2.29 -3.35 -6.64
CA LEU A 171 -1.88 -2.72 -7.88
C LEU A 171 -2.65 -3.34 -9.04
N GLN A 172 -2.95 -2.52 -10.03
CA GLN A 172 -3.50 -2.94 -11.31
C GLN A 172 -2.52 -2.58 -12.42
N TRP A 173 -2.47 -3.38 -13.47
CA TRP A 173 -1.69 -3.07 -14.66
C TRP A 173 -2.58 -2.94 -15.89
N ILE A 174 -2.13 -2.13 -16.83
CA ILE A 174 -2.75 -2.03 -18.14
C ILE A 174 -2.32 -3.26 -18.94
N PRO A 175 -3.21 -4.05 -19.57
CA PRO A 175 -2.78 -5.15 -20.42
C PRO A 175 -1.91 -4.65 -21.58
N PRO A 176 -0.89 -5.41 -22.03
CA PRO A 176 -0.14 -5.06 -23.23
C PRO A 176 -1.07 -5.11 -24.45
N ASN A 177 -0.81 -4.22 -25.41
CA ASN A 177 -1.47 -4.23 -26.73
C ASN A 177 -1.01 -5.42 -27.58
#